data_AF-A0A4X2KYT3-F1
#
_entry.id   AF-A0A4X2KYT3-F1
#
_cell.length_a   1.000
_cell.length_b   1.000
_cell.length_c   1.000
_cell.angle_alpha   90.00
_cell.angle_beta   90.00
_cell.angle_gamma   90.00
#
_symmetry.space_group_name_H-M   'P 1'
#
loop_
_entity.id
_entity.type
_entity.pdbx_description
1 polymer ?
#
loop_
_entity_poly.entity_id
_entity_poly.type
_entity_poly.pdbx_seq_one_letter_code
_entity_poly.pdbx_strand_id
1 'polypeptide(L)' 'MWFKILRGLAVMGVCLTIPGISTNLIQKYSNGGKEKRIVRNRYQWNLLERDRSISGLIVIMRLRGWRT' A
#
# COMPACT_ATOMS: atom_id res chain seq x y z
N MET A 1 27.06 23.27 21.17
CA MET A 1 27.70 22.05 20.62
C MET A 1 26.69 20.94 20.32
N TRP A 2 25.73 20.64 21.22
CA TRP A 2 24.71 19.59 21.03
C TRP A 2 23.82 19.75 19.77
N PHE A 3 23.40 20.97 19.41
CA PHE A 3 22.53 21.22 18.26
C PHE A 3 23.11 20.86 16.88
N LYS A 4 24.43 20.61 16.77
CA LYS A 4 25.04 20.15 15.51
C LYS A 4 24.54 18.75 15.11
N ILE A 5 24.17 17.90 16.07
CA ILE A 5 23.70 16.54 15.78
C ILE A 5 22.27 16.51 15.23
N LEU A 6 21.45 17.51 15.60
CA LEU A 6 20.05 17.61 15.18
C LEU A 6 19.90 17.74 13.66
N ARG A 7 20.83 18.43 12.99
CA ARG A 7 20.81 18.53 11.52
C ARG A 7 21.05 17.17 10.86
N GLY A 8 21.99 16.37 11.38
CA GLY A 8 22.25 15.02 10.89
C GLY A 8 21.06 14.09 11.11
N LEU A 9 20.46 14.14 12.30
CA LEU A 9 19.25 13.37 12.63
C LEU A 9 18.04 13.77 11.79
N ALA A 10 17.86 15.07 11.50
CA ALA A 10 16.78 15.55 10.65
C ALA A 10 16.91 15.01 9.22
N VAL A 11 18.11 15.08 8.62
CA VAL A 11 18.36 14.55 7.27
C VAL A 11 18.14 13.04 7.24
N MET A 12 18.69 12.31 8.21
CA MET A 12 18.50 10.86 8.32
C MET A 12 17.01 10.49 8.48
N GLY A 13 16.26 11.21 9.32
CA GLY A 13 14.83 11.00 9.50
C GLY A 13 14.02 11.25 8.23
N VAL A 14 14.33 12.30 7.48
CA VAL A 14 13.68 12.58 6.19
C VAL A 14 13.99 11.47 5.19
N CYS A 15 15.26 11.07 5.04
CA CYS A 15 15.64 10.00 4.12
C CYS A 15 14.96 8.65 4.44
N LEU A 16 14.73 8.33 5.72
CA LEU A 16 14.05 7.10 6.13
C LEU A 16 12.53 7.16 5.98
N THR A 17 11.92 8.34 6.09
CA THR A 17 10.45 8.50 5.98
C THR A 17 9.98 8.53 4.53
N ILE A 18 10.77 9.08 3.60
CA ILE A 18 10.47 9.15 2.16
C ILE A 18 10.04 7.80 1.57
N PRO A 19 10.79 6.68 1.71
CA PRO A 19 10.40 5.41 1.12
C PRO A 19 9.09 4.84 1.73
N GLY A 20 8.83 5.07 3.01
CA GLY A 20 7.58 4.64 3.66
C GLY A 20 6.36 5.38 3.10
N ILE A 21 6.47 6.70 2.92
CA ILE A 21 5.41 7.53 2.34
C ILE A 21 5.21 7.16 0.87
N SER A 22 6.30 7.07 0.10
CA SER A 22 6.26 6.71 -1.32
C SER A 22 5.59 5.36 -1.57
N THR A 23 5.97 4.33 -0.81
CA THR A 23 5.37 2.99 -0.97
C THR A 23 3.88 2.98 -0.64
N ASN A 24 3.43 3.71 0.39
CA ASN A 24 2.01 3.82 0.72
C ASN A 24 1.21 4.50 -0.40
N LEU A 25 1.75 5.59 -0.97
CA LEU A 25 1.12 6.28 -2.10
C LEU A 25 1.03 5.39 -3.34
N ILE A 26 2.13 4.71 -3.71
CA ILE A 26 2.17 3.79 -4.86
C ILE A 26 1.21 2.61 -4.66
N GLN A 27 1.16 2.06 -3.45
CA GLN A 27 0.24 0.98 -3.12
C GLN A 27 -1.22 1.42 -3.24
N LYS A 28 -1.59 2.59 -2.71
CA LYS A 28 -2.94 3.14 -2.86
C LYS A 28 -3.28 3.42 -4.32
N TYR A 29 -2.36 4.02 -5.08
CA TYR A 29 -2.56 4.31 -6.51
C TYR A 29 -2.82 3.03 -7.32
N SER A 30 -1.96 2.01 -7.16
CA SER A 30 -2.06 0.74 -7.88
C SER A 30 -3.32 -0.06 -7.52
N ASN A 31 -3.91 0.22 -6.35
CA ASN A 31 -5.03 -0.49 -5.78
C ASN A 31 -6.36 0.27 -5.85
N GLY A 32 -6.43 1.31 -6.70
CA GLY A 32 -7.65 2.08 -6.90
C GLY A 32 -8.08 2.88 -5.67
N GLY A 33 -7.11 3.39 -4.90
CA GLY A 33 -7.31 4.18 -3.69
C GLY A 33 -7.49 3.36 -2.41
N LYS A 34 -7.53 2.03 -2.51
CA LYS A 34 -7.66 1.13 -1.37
C LYS A 34 -6.30 0.65 -0.88
N GLU A 35 -6.25 0.23 0.37
CA GLU A 35 -5.03 -0.35 0.94
C GLU A 35 -4.72 -1.73 0.31
N LYS A 36 -3.44 -2.06 0.19
CA LYS A 36 -3.02 -3.34 -0.40
C LYS A 36 -3.47 -4.49 0.49
N ARG A 37 -4.30 -5.39 -0.04
CA ARG A 37 -4.64 -6.65 0.65
C ARG A 37 -3.37 -7.48 0.86
N ILE A 38 -3.05 -7.74 2.13
CA ILE A 38 -1.94 -8.59 2.53
C ILE A 38 -2.45 -10.03 2.63
N VAL A 39 -1.86 -10.93 1.85
CA VAL A 39 -2.21 -12.35 1.86
C VAL A 39 -1.12 -13.10 2.62
N ARG A 40 -1.42 -13.49 3.86
CA ARG A 40 -0.51 -14.28 4.71
C ARG A 40 -0.85 -15.77 4.67
N ASN A 41 -2.13 -16.09 4.53
CA ASN A 41 -2.63 -17.47 4.56
C ASN A 41 -3.24 -17.90 3.22
N ARG A 42 -3.26 -19.21 2.94
CA ARG A 42 -3.84 -19.78 1.72
C ARG A 42 -5.32 -19.46 1.55
N TYR A 43 -6.07 -19.36 2.64
CA TYR A 43 -7.48 -18.94 2.60
C TYR A 43 -7.64 -17.51 2.04
N GLN A 44 -6.80 -16.58 2.47
CA GLN A 44 -6.82 -15.19 1.97
C GLN A 44 -6.45 -15.13 0.48
N TRP A 45 -5.57 -16.02 0.01
CA TRP A 45 -5.24 -16.14 -1.42
C TRP A 45 -6.44 -16.63 -2.23
N ASN A 46 -7.11 -17.68 -1.75
CA ASN A 46 -8.28 -18.24 -2.42
C ASN A 46 -9.41 -17.21 -2.54
N LEU A 47 -9.61 -16.35 -1.54
CA LEU A 47 -10.56 -15.24 -1.61
C LEU A 47 -10.15 -14.20 -2.65
N LEU A 48 -8.86 -13.86 -2.69
CA LEU A 48 -8.31 -12.88 -3.62
C LEU A 48 -8.41 -13.35 -5.09
N GLU A 49 -8.19 -14.65 -5.34
CA GLU A 49 -8.37 -15.26 -6.66
C GLU A 49 -9.87 -15.32 -7.06
N ARG A 50 -10.76 -15.55 -6.08
CA ARG A 50 -12.21 -15.48 -6.30
C ARG A 50 -12.63 -14.09 -6.75
N ASP A 51 -12.14 -13.07 -6.05
CA ASP A 51 -12.41 -11.67 -6.37
C ASP A 51 -11.88 -11.28 -7.76
N ARG A 52 -10.71 -11.81 -8.15
CA ARG A 52 -10.15 -11.66 -9.50
C ARG A 52 -11.02 -12.29 -10.58
N SER A 53 -11.51 -13.50 -10.35
CA SER A 53 -12.38 -14.20 -11.30
C SER A 53 -13.71 -13.47 -11.50
N ILE A 54 -14.29 -12.93 -10.42
CA ILE A 54 -15.56 -12.19 -10.45
C ILE A 54 -15.40 -10.80 -11.07
N SER A 55 -14.27 -10.12 -10.85
CA SER A 55 -14.06 -8.77 -11.38
C SER A 55 -13.90 -8.73 -12.90
N GLY A 56 -13.59 -9.86 -13.54
CA GLY A 56 -13.43 -9.99 -15.00
C GLY A 56 -12.27 -9.16 -15.58
N LEU A 57 -11.47 -8.54 -14.72
CA LEU A 57 -10.32 -7.70 -15.04
C LEU A 57 -9.09 -8.32 -14.40
N ILE A 58 -7.92 -8.14 -15.02
CA ILE A 58 -6.64 -8.49 -14.41
C ILE A 58 -6.44 -7.77 -13.06
N VAL A 59 -7.11 -6.63 -12.87
CA VAL A 59 -7.06 -5.83 -11.63
C VAL A 59 -8.08 -6.34 -10.61
N ILE A 60 -7.54 -6.87 -9.52
CA ILE A 60 -8.24 -7.56 -8.43
C ILE A 60 -9.02 -6.59 -7.53
N MET A 61 -8.66 -5.31 -7.55
CA MET A 61 -9.14 -4.29 -6.60
C MET A 61 -10.52 -3.70 -6.94
N ARG A 62 -11.08 -4.04 -8.11
CA ARG A 62 -12.39 -3.55 -8.58
C ARG A 62 -13.57 -4.32 -7.98
N LEU A 63 -13.54 -4.59 -6.68
CA LEU A 63 -14.73 -5.09 -5.99
C LEU A 63 -15.77 -3.97 -5.91
N ARG A 64 -16.89 -4.20 -6.62
CA ARG A 64 -18.10 -3.37 -6.63
C ARG A 64 -18.78 -3.47 -5.27
N GLY A 65 -18.28 -2.73 -4.29
CA GLY A 65 -19.05 -2.37 -3.11
C GLY A 65 -19.90 -1.15 -3.46
N TRP A 66 -21.09 -1.40 -4.00
CA TRP A 66 -22.19 -0.45 -4.20
C TRP A 66 -21.92 0.72 -5.16
N ARG A 67 -22.62 0.65 -6.30
CA ARG A 67 -22.93 1.78 -7.16
C ARG A 67 -23.95 2.64 -6.39
N THR A 68 -23.49 3.76 -5.83
CA THR A 68 -24.29 4.96 -5.55
C THR A 68 -23.51 6.12 -6.09
#